data_AF-A0A931RUR6-F1
#
_entry.id   AF-A0A931RUR6-F1
#
_cell.length_a   1.000
_cell.length_b   1.000
_cell.length_c   1.000
_cell.angle_alpha   90.00
_cell.angle_beta   90.00
_cell.angle_gamma   90.00
#
_symmetry.space_group_name_H-M   'P 1'
#
loop_
_entity.id
_entity.type
_entity.pdbx_description
1 polymer ?
#
loop_
_entity_poly.entity_id
_entity_poly.type
_entity_poly.pdbx_seq_one_letter_code
_entity_poly.pdbx_strand_id
1 'polypeptide(L)' 'MNIVKWLLYITNNENRSRHEEIFDVLFFVINTLALVFGVVMFVIHDEPQWIPVLVIEYTWALDNMRHNRP' A
#
# COMPACT_ATOMS: atom_id res chain seq x y z
N MET A 1 22.93 5.42 12.77
CA MET A 1 21.74 6.22 12.42
C MET A 1 20.61 5.24 12.16
N ASN A 2 19.48 5.33 12.88
CA ASN A 2 18.42 4.32 12.85
C ASN A 2 17.72 4.36 11.47
N ILE A 3 17.60 3.23 10.78
CA ILE A 3 17.04 3.15 9.40
C ILE A 3 15.66 3.83 9.31
N VAL A 4 14.85 3.70 10.35
CA VAL A 4 13.53 4.33 10.49
C VAL A 4 13.61 5.86 10.40
N LYS A 5 14.59 6.49 11.06
CA LYS A 5 14.78 7.95 11.01
C LYS A 5 15.22 8.43 9.64
N TRP A 6 15.99 7.62 8.92
CA TRP A 6 16.45 7.95 7.57
C TRP A 6 15.31 7.86 6.56
N LEU A 7 14.44 6.85 6.69
CA LEU A 7 13.25 6.71 5.87
C LEU A 7 12.26 7.85 6.11
N LEU A 8 11.96 8.20 7.37
CA LEU A 8 11.10 9.34 7.71
C LEU A 8 11.66 10.68 7.19
N TYR A 9 12.98 10.83 7.22
CA TYR A 9 13.65 12.03 6.70
C TYR A 9 13.53 12.14 5.18
N ILE A 10 13.68 11.05 4.44
CA ILE A 10 13.56 11.05 2.97
C ILE A 10 12.11 11.20 2.51
N THR A 11 11.16 10.64 3.26
CA THR A 11 9.73 10.75 2.95
C THR A 11 9.07 12.01 3.51
N ASN A 12 9.83 12.87 4.21
CA ASN A 12 9.36 14.11 4.84
C ASN A 12 8.10 13.92 5.71
N ASN A 13 8.08 12.85 6.50
CA ASN A 13 6.94 12.49 7.34
C ASN A 13 7.19 12.92 8.81
N GLU A 14 6.17 13.48 9.47
CA GLU A 14 6.18 13.73 10.92
C GLU A 14 6.11 12.43 11.73
N ASN A 15 6.35 12.52 13.05
CA ASN A 15 6.18 11.42 14.01
C ASN A 15 4.71 10.95 14.01
N ARG A 16 4.36 10.05 13.09
CA ARG A 16 3.04 9.43 13.02
C ARG A 16 2.84 8.46 14.18
N SER A 17 1.59 8.25 14.57
CA SER A 17 1.23 7.18 15.50
C SER A 17 1.82 5.84 15.01
N ARG A 18 2.37 5.00 15.90
CA ARG A 18 2.88 3.66 15.52
C ARG A 18 1.83 2.84 14.76
N HIS A 19 0.54 3.07 15.02
CA HIS A 19 -0.53 2.40 14.29
C HIS A 19 -0.65 2.85 12.82
N GLU A 20 -0.35 4.12 12.52
CA GLU A 20 -0.35 4.63 11.16
C GLU A 20 0.86 4.13 10.37
N GLU A 21 2.05 4.09 10.98
CA GLU A 21 3.24 3.49 10.35
C GLU A 21 3.01 2.02 9.98
N ILE A 22 2.44 1.23 10.89
CA ILE A 22 2.14 -0.19 10.63
C ILE A 22 1.12 -0.33 9.50
N PHE A 23 0.08 0.51 9.48
CA PHE A 23 -0.89 0.49 8.40
C PHE A 23 -0.26 0.88 7.07
N ASP A 24 0.55 1.94 7.02
CA ASP A 24 1.20 2.40 5.79
C ASP A 24 2.12 1.32 5.20
N VAL A 25 2.87 0.61 6.06
CA VAL A 25 3.70 -0.54 5.65
C VAL A 25 2.83 -1.68 5.13
N LEU A 26 1.76 -2.06 5.82
CA LEU A 26 0.86 -3.13 5.38
C LEU A 26 0.15 -2.76 4.06
N PHE A 27 -0.29 -1.52 3.94
CA PHE A 27 -0.90 -0.97 2.73
C PHE A 27 0.05 -1.09 1.54
N PHE A 28 1.31 -0.69 1.72
CA PHE A 28 2.35 -0.79 0.70
C PHE A 28 2.59 -2.25 0.29
N VAL A 29 2.73 -3.16 1.27
CA VAL A 29 2.98 -4.59 1.00
C VAL A 29 1.82 -5.22 0.23
N ILE A 30 0.58 -5.00 0.66
CA ILE A 30 -0.61 -5.58 0.02
C ILE A 30 -0.76 -5.07 -1.41
N ASN A 31 -0.63 -3.76 -1.64
CA ASN A 31 -0.71 -3.18 -2.99
C ASN A 31 0.42 -3.68 -3.90
N THR A 32 1.64 -3.82 -3.36
CA THR A 32 2.78 -4.35 -4.13
C THR A 32 2.53 -5.80 -4.54
N LEU A 33 2.05 -6.65 -3.61
CA LEU A 33 1.73 -8.04 -3.92
C LEU A 33 0.59 -8.15 -4.94
N ALA A 34 -0.46 -7.33 -4.81
CA ALA A 34 -1.56 -7.27 -5.76
C ALA A 34 -1.09 -6.86 -7.15
N LEU A 35 -0.23 -5.83 -7.25
CA LEU A 35 0.34 -5.37 -8.52
C LEU A 35 1.19 -6.46 -9.16
N VAL A 36 2.13 -7.05 -8.42
CA VAL A 36 3.01 -8.11 -8.94
C VAL A 36 2.20 -9.31 -9.39
N PHE A 37 1.24 -9.75 -8.58
CA PHE A 37 0.36 -10.87 -8.94
C PHE A 37 -0.48 -10.54 -10.18
N GLY A 38 -1.05 -9.35 -10.26
CA GLY A 38 -1.82 -8.90 -11.42
C GLY A 38 -1.01 -8.87 -12.70
N VAL A 39 0.23 -8.35 -12.64
CA VAL A 39 1.15 -8.34 -13.79
C VAL A 39 1.51 -9.76 -14.21
N VAL A 40 1.87 -10.64 -13.28
CA VAL A 40 2.20 -12.03 -13.57
C VAL A 40 1.02 -12.75 -14.23
N MET A 41 -0.18 -12.60 -13.68
CA MET A 41 -1.37 -13.24 -14.24
C MET A 41 -1.74 -12.67 -15.61
N PHE A 42 -1.59 -11.35 -15.81
CA PHE A 42 -1.81 -10.73 -17.10
C PHE A 42 -0.87 -11.28 -18.17
N VAL A 43 0.41 -11.47 -17.84
CA VAL A 43 1.41 -12.04 -18.75
C VAL A 43 1.14 -13.52 -19.08
N ILE A 44 0.60 -14.29 -18.13
CA ILE A 44 0.33 -15.73 -18.33
C ILE A 44 -0.98 -15.98 -19.09
N HIS A 45 -2.01 -15.18 -18.81
CA HIS A 45 -3.37 -15.42 -19.31
C HIS A 45 -3.79 -14.45 -20.42
N ASP A 46 -2.97 -13.45 -20.76
CA ASP A 46 -3.27 -12.36 -21.71
C ASP A 46 -4.57 -11.60 -21.41
N GLU A 47 -5.07 -11.71 -20.17
CA GLU A 47 -6.31 -11.10 -19.71
C GLU A 47 -6.11 -10.38 -18.38
N PRO A 48 -6.63 -9.14 -18.23
CA PRO A 48 -6.55 -8.41 -16.98
C PRO A 48 -7.39 -9.11 -15.90
N GLN A 49 -6.71 -9.55 -14.84
CA GLN A 49 -7.38 -10.18 -13.71
C GLN A 49 -8.01 -9.14 -12.78
N TRP A 50 -9.30 -9.27 -12.54
CA TRP A 50 -10.07 -8.33 -11.72
C TRP A 50 -9.70 -8.37 -10.23
N ILE A 51 -9.29 -9.54 -9.72
CA ILE A 51 -8.98 -9.70 -8.29
C ILE A 51 -7.88 -8.71 -7.83
N PRO A 52 -6.69 -8.65 -8.45
CA PRO A 52 -5.65 -7.71 -8.04
C PRO A 52 -6.06 -6.25 -8.21
N VAL A 53 -6.85 -5.92 -9.25
CA VAL A 53 -7.41 -4.57 -9.42
C VAL A 53 -8.33 -4.21 -8.25
N LEU A 54 -9.26 -5.09 -7.89
CA LEU A 54 -10.18 -4.88 -6.77
C LEU A 54 -9.43 -4.73 -5.45
N VAL A 55 -8.38 -5.53 -5.20
CA VAL A 55 -7.56 -5.41 -3.97
C VAL A 55 -6.94 -4.01 -3.87
N ILE A 56 -6.41 -3.47 -4.98
CA ILE A 56 -5.87 -2.11 -5.01
C ILE A 56 -6.98 -1.09 -4.74
N GLU A 57 -8.09 -1.15 -5.46
CA GLU A 57 -9.21 -0.20 -5.26
C GLU A 57 -9.76 -0.21 -3.83
N TYR A 58 -10.00 -1.38 -3.25
CA TYR A 58 -10.51 -1.51 -1.89
C TYR A 58 -9.54 -1.02 -0.84
N THR A 59 -8.23 -1.27 -1.01
CA THR A 59 -7.23 -0.76 -0.07
C THR A 59 -7.14 0.76 -0.13
N TRP A 60 -7.21 1.37 -1.32
CA TRP A 60 -7.29 2.83 -1.48
C TRP A 60 -8.57 3.43 -0.89
N ALA A 61 -9.71 2.76 -1.05
CA ALA A 61 -10.95 3.18 -0.40
C ALA A 61 -10.82 3.15 1.14
N LEU A 62 -10.19 2.10 1.69
CA LEU A 62 -9.95 1.96 3.12
C LEU A 62 -9.02 3.08 3.65
N ASP A 63 -7.98 3.43 2.89
CA ASP A 63 -7.06 4.51 3.24
C ASP A 63 -7.75 5.88 3.21
N ASN A 64 -8.60 6.15 2.22
CA ASN A 64 -9.42 7.36 2.18
C ASN A 64 -10.38 7.45 3.38
N MET A 65 -11.01 6.34 3.77
CA MET A 65 -11.86 6.29 4.97
C MET A 65 -11.08 6.51 6.26
N ARG A 66 -9.79 6.14 6.32
CA ARG A 66 -8.91 6.41 7.45
C ARG A 66 -8.61 7.90 7.57
N HIS A 67 -8.23 8.53 6.46
CA HIS A 67 -7.86 9.95 6.44
C HIS A 67 -9.06 10.91 6.62
N ASN A 68 -10.29 10.43 6.38
CA ASN A 68 -11.53 11.16 6.66
C ASN A 68 -12.07 10.96 8.09
N ARG A 69 -11.34 10.32 9.01
CA ARG A 69 -11.74 10.26 10.42
C ARG A 69 -11.40 11.60 11.10
N PRO A 70 -12.38 12.26 11.75
CA PRO A 70 -12.14 13.51 12.47
C PRO A 70 -11.23 13.34 13.68
#